data_AF-A0A3D9KVV2-F1
#
_entry.id   AF-A0A3D9KVV2-F1
#
_cell.length_a   1.000
_cell.length_b   1.000
_cell.length_c   1.000
_cell.angle_alpha   90.00
_cell.angle_beta   90.00
_cell.angle_gamma   90.00
#
_symmetry.space_group_name_H-M   'P 1'
#
loop_
_entity.id
_entity.type
_entity.pdbx_description
1 polymer ?
#
loop_
_entity_poly.entity_id
_entity_poly.type
_entity_poly.pdbx_seq_one_letter_code
_entity_poly.pdbx_strand_id
1 'polypeptide(L)'
;MIIDMDHLLASPIFSANRCSIGFHPLHTSYAALVYAAGLLLPKWIRIVAIGLLLHLLTDLIDCLWMYQSCRECIANQQVAQLLDWFSW
;
A
#
# COMPACT_ATOMS: atom_id res chain seq x y z
N MET A 1 8.23 2.61 6.63
CA MET A 1 8.99 2.32 7.88
C MET A 1 9.57 0.89 7.86
N ILE A 2 10.86 0.66 7.57
CA ILE A 2 11.56 -0.64 7.26
C ILE A 2 10.92 -1.49 6.15
N ILE A 3 9.60 -1.66 6.16
CA ILE A 3 8.82 -2.31 5.11
C ILE A 3 9.17 -1.75 3.73
N ASP A 4 9.43 -0.43 3.62
CA ASP A 4 9.84 0.25 2.38
C ASP A 4 11.18 -0.23 1.79
N MET A 5 11.96 -1.04 2.52
CA MET A 5 13.14 -1.67 1.93
C MET A 5 12.78 -2.58 0.75
N ASP A 6 11.51 -3.02 0.65
CA ASP A 6 11.01 -3.76 -0.51
C ASP A 6 10.92 -2.91 -1.80
N HIS A 7 11.01 -1.58 -1.73
CA HIS A 7 11.13 -0.72 -2.91
C HIS A 7 12.42 -0.96 -3.70
N LEU A 8 13.47 -1.47 -3.04
CA LEU A 8 14.71 -1.85 -3.72
C LEU A 8 14.53 -3.07 -4.65
N LEU A 9 13.44 -3.83 -4.46
CA LEU A 9 13.10 -4.97 -5.30
C LEU A 9 12.20 -4.58 -6.48
N ALA A 10 11.76 -3.32 -6.55
CA ALA A 10 10.91 -2.83 -7.62
C ALA A 10 11.70 -2.44 -8.88
N SER A 11 11.09 -2.63 -10.04
CA SER A 11 11.56 -2.09 -11.32
C SER A 11 10.47 -1.26 -12.00
N PRO A 12 10.60 0.08 -12.11
CA PRO A 12 11.72 0.93 -11.67
C PRO A 12 11.75 1.19 -10.15
N ILE A 13 12.95 1.42 -9.60
CA ILE A 13 13.14 1.71 -8.16
C ILE A 13 12.45 3.03 -7.78
N PHE A 14 12.50 4.06 -8.63
CA PHE A 14 11.81 5.34 -8.42
C PHE A 14 10.90 5.66 -9.61
N SER A 15 9.67 6.10 -9.31
CA SER A 15 8.69 6.59 -10.28
C SER A 15 7.76 7.55 -9.56
N ALA A 16 7.58 8.76 -10.10
CA ALA A 16 6.75 9.79 -9.49
C ALA A 16 5.25 9.51 -9.65
N ASN A 17 4.86 8.75 -10.67
CA ASN A 17 3.46 8.55 -11.07
C ASN A 17 3.00 7.10 -10.82
N ARG A 18 3.37 6.51 -9.68
CA ARG A 18 2.96 5.14 -9.33
C ARG A 18 2.30 5.09 -7.97
N CYS A 19 1.40 4.12 -7.80
CA CYS A 19 0.92 3.72 -6.48
C CYS A 19 1.89 2.70 -5.87
N SER A 20 2.17 2.83 -4.56
CA SER A 20 3.04 1.89 -3.82
C SER A 20 2.35 0.53 -3.60
N ILE A 21 1.02 0.53 -3.51
CA ILE A 21 0.22 -0.68 -3.27
C ILE A 21 0.08 -1.51 -4.55
N GLY A 22 0.45 -2.79 -4.46
CA GLY A 22 0.44 -3.77 -5.54
C GLY A 22 1.75 -3.83 -6.34
N PHE A 23 2.69 -2.92 -6.06
CA PHE A 23 3.94 -2.79 -6.81
C PHE A 23 5.12 -3.53 -6.14
N HIS A 24 5.07 -3.73 -4.82
CA HIS A 24 6.10 -4.42 -4.05
C HIS A 24 5.52 -5.57 -3.21
N PRO A 25 6.32 -6.60 -2.87
CA PRO A 25 5.83 -7.79 -2.16
C PRO A 25 5.13 -7.50 -0.83
N LEU A 26 5.62 -6.55 -0.04
CA LEU A 26 5.06 -6.24 1.29
C LEU A 26 3.92 -5.22 1.22
N HIS A 27 3.74 -4.57 0.09
CA HIS A 27 2.69 -3.59 -0.17
C HIS A 27 1.56 -4.19 -1.03
N THR A 28 1.22 -5.46 -0.85
CA THR A 28 0.11 -6.11 -1.56
C THR A 28 -1.17 -6.14 -0.73
N SER A 29 -2.33 -6.30 -1.38
CA SER A 29 -3.60 -6.54 -0.65
C SER A 29 -3.55 -7.82 0.20
N TYR A 30 -2.78 -8.82 -0.22
CA TYR A 30 -2.51 -10.02 0.56
C TYR A 30 -1.70 -9.71 1.83
N ALA A 31 -0.67 -8.87 1.74
CA ALA A 31 0.10 -8.42 2.90
C ALA A 31 -0.78 -7.65 3.90
N ALA A 32 -1.69 -6.80 3.42
CA ALA A 32 -2.66 -6.10 4.26
C ALA A 32 -3.52 -7.08 5.08
N LEU A 33 -4.01 -8.17 4.47
CA LEU A 33 -4.78 -9.20 5.17
C LEU A 33 -3.94 -9.92 6.23
N VAL A 34 -2.67 -10.21 5.94
CA VAL A 34 -1.74 -10.82 6.91
C VAL A 34 -1.51 -9.89 8.10
N TYR A 35 -1.31 -8.59 7.86
CA TYR A 35 -1.14 -7.61 8.94
C TYR A 35 -2.41 -7.45 9.77
N ALA A 36 -3.59 -7.45 9.13
CA ALA A 36 -4.87 -7.45 9.83
C ALA A 36 -5.05 -8.71 10.71
N ALA A 37 -4.69 -9.89 10.21
CA ALA A 37 -4.69 -11.12 11.00
C ALA A 37 -3.71 -11.05 12.19
N GLY A 38 -2.57 -10.36 12.01
CA GLY A 38 -1.60 -10.08 13.06
C GLY A 38 -2.16 -9.31 14.26
N LEU A 39 -3.30 -8.62 14.12
CA LEU A 39 -3.96 -7.94 15.24
C LEU A 39 -4.51 -8.92 16.29
N LEU A 40 -4.81 -10.17 15.88
CA LEU A 40 -5.33 -11.22 16.78
C LEU A 40 -4.23 -11.87 17.63
N LEU A 41 -2.96 -11.60 17.32
CA LEU A 41 -1.79 -12.20 17.95
C LEU A 41 -1.37 -11.45 19.26
N PRO A 42 -0.38 -11.97 20.01
CA PRO A 42 0.08 -11.37 21.26
C PRO A 42 0.57 -9.92 21.10
N LYS A 43 0.63 -9.18 22.22
CA LYS A 43 0.86 -7.72 22.25
C LYS A 43 2.01 -7.23 21.37
N TRP A 44 3.13 -7.94 21.32
CA TRP A 44 4.30 -7.53 20.54
C TRP A 44 4.04 -7.60 19.02
N ILE A 45 3.39 -8.66 18.53
CA ILE A 45 3.01 -8.78 17.11
C ILE A 45 1.94 -7.74 16.76
N ARG A 46 0.98 -7.53 17.66
CA ARG A 46 -0.10 -6.57 17.46
C ARG A 46 0.43 -5.14 17.25
N ILE A 47 1.42 -4.71 18.01
CA ILE A 47 2.02 -3.37 17.85
C ILE A 47 2.68 -3.23 16.47
N VAL A 48 3.43 -4.25 16.04
CA VAL A 48 4.04 -4.29 14.71
C VAL A 48 2.96 -4.26 13.63
N ALA A 49 1.93 -5.10 13.74
CA ALA A 49 0.81 -5.17 12.81
C ALA A 49 0.07 -3.83 12.68
N ILE A 50 -0.18 -3.12 13.79
CA ILE A 50 -0.77 -1.77 13.76
C ILE A 50 0.14 -0.81 12.98
N GLY A 51 1.45 -0.82 13.26
CA GLY A 51 2.41 0.01 12.53
C GLY A 51 2.43 -0.26 11.03
N LEU A 52 2.40 -1.53 10.63
CA LEU A 52 2.36 -1.93 9.21
C LEU A 52 1.04 -1.53 8.55
N LEU A 53 -0.10 -1.70 9.22
CA LEU A 53 -1.40 -1.27 8.69
C LEU A 53 -1.50 0.25 8.55
N LEU A 54 -0.98 1.02 9.51
CA LEU A 54 -0.92 2.47 9.41
C LEU A 54 0.00 2.93 8.26
N HIS A 55 1.11 2.23 8.03
CA HIS A 55 1.98 2.49 6.89
C HIS A 55 1.26 2.22 5.55
N LEU A 56 0.57 1.08 5.42
CA LEU A 56 -0.24 0.80 4.23
C LEU A 56 -1.39 1.81 4.05
N LEU A 57 -1.95 2.32 5.14
CA LEU A 57 -2.97 3.37 5.09
C LEU A 57 -2.39 4.69 4.55
N THR A 58 -1.19 5.08 4.97
CA THR A 58 -0.54 6.28 4.42
C THR A 58 -0.19 6.11 2.94
N ASP A 59 0.25 4.92 2.53
CA ASP A 59 0.47 4.61 1.11
C ASP A 59 -0.83 4.67 0.30
N LEU A 60 -1.96 4.22 0.87
CA LEU A 60 -3.26 4.32 0.21
C LEU A 60 -3.70 5.78 0.02
N ILE A 61 -3.46 6.63 1.02
CA ILE A 61 -3.76 8.07 0.93
C ILE A 61 -2.92 8.72 -0.17
N ASP A 62 -1.64 8.39 -0.26
CA ASP A 62 -0.77 8.89 -1.33
C ASP A 62 -1.26 8.42 -2.72
N CYS A 63 -1.66 7.16 -2.84
CA CYS A 63 -2.28 6.64 -4.06
C CYS A 63 -3.58 7.38 -4.42
N LEU A 64 -4.41 7.74 -3.44
CA LEU A 64 -5.64 8.52 -3.67
C LEU A 64 -5.34 9.93 -4.20
N TRP A 65 -4.36 10.63 -3.62
CA TRP A 65 -3.94 11.96 -4.11
C TRP A 65 -3.34 11.89 -5.50
N MET A 66 -2.55 10.85 -5.77
CA MET A 66 -2.00 10.61 -7.11
C MET A 66 -3.12 10.27 -8.11
N TYR A 67 -4.12 9.49 -7.72
CA TYR A 67 -5.27 9.14 -8.55
C TYR A 67 -6.09 10.36 -8.99
N GLN A 68 -6.31 11.30 -8.06
CA GLN A 68 -6.97 12.57 -8.35
C GLN A 68 -6.16 13.45 -9.31
N SER A 69 -4.83 13.37 -9.24
CA SER A 69 -3.93 14.15 -10.10
C SER A 69 -3.77 13.53 -11.50
N CYS A 70 -3.74 12.19 -11.59
CA CYS A 70 -3.61 11.46 -12.85
C CYS A 70 -4.27 10.07 -12.75
N ARG A 71 -5.49 9.94 -13.27
CA ARG A 71 -6.25 8.68 -13.28
C ARG A 71 -5.57 7.60 -14.13
N GLU A 72 -5.08 7.98 -15.31
CA GLU A 72 -4.45 7.08 -16.27
C GLU A 72 -3.13 6.48 -15.75
N CYS A 73 -2.43 7.18 -14.86
CA CYS A 73 -1.17 6.74 -14.26
C CYS A 73 -1.34 5.49 -13.36
N ILE A 74 -2.54 5.28 -12.81
CA ILE A 74 -2.83 4.22 -11.83
C ILE A 74 -3.85 3.19 -12.39
N ALA A 75 -4.30 3.36 -13.64
CA ALA A 75 -5.37 2.54 -14.24
C ALA A 75 -5.10 1.02 -14.22
N ASN A 76 -3.83 0.60 -14.19
CA ASN A 76 -3.43 -0.81 -14.20
C ASN A 76 -2.95 -1.33 -12.83
N GLN A 77 -3.23 -0.61 -11.73
CA GLN A 77 -2.79 -1.01 -10.39
C GLN A 77 -3.85 -1.86 -9.67
N GLN A 78 -3.42 -2.70 -8.74
CA GLN A 78 -4.29 -3.62 -8.01
C GLN A 78 -5.44 -2.91 -7.26
N VAL A 79 -5.22 -1.66 -6.85
CA VAL A 79 -6.18 -0.86 -6.08
C VAL A 79 -7.06 0.06 -6.93
N ALA A 80 -6.92 0.08 -8.26
CA ALA A 80 -7.64 1.04 -9.13
C ALA A 80 -9.16 1.05 -8.90
N GLN A 81 -9.78 -0.13 -8.83
CA GLN A 81 -11.23 -0.26 -8.56
C GLN A 81 -11.64 0.24 -7.17
N LEU A 82 -10.75 0.06 -6.18
CA LEU A 82 -10.98 0.55 -4.83
C LEU A 82 -10.86 2.07 -4.78
N LEU A 83 -9.89 2.65 -5.50
CA LEU A 83 -9.71 4.11 -5.60
C LEU A 83 -10.91 4.78 -6.27
N ASP A 84 -11.46 4.18 -7.33
CA ASP A 84 -12.73 4.61 -7.94
C ASP A 84 -13.86 4.70 -6.91
N TRP A 85 -13.93 3.73 -5.99
CA TRP A 85 -14.92 3.70 -4.92
C TRP A 85 -14.71 4.76 -3.82
N PHE A 86 -13.56 5.43 -3.79
CA PHE A 86 -13.32 6.51 -2.84
C PHE A 86 -13.27 7.90 -3.49
N SER A 87 -13.20 7.96 -4.82
CA SER A 87 -13.02 9.20 -5.60
C SER A 87 -14.29 9.69 -6.33
N TRP A 88 -15.48 9.27 -5.89
CA TRP A 88 -16.75 9.70 -6.48
C TRP A 88 -16.97 11.22 -6.36
#